data_AF-A0A846W058-F1
#
_entry.id   AF-A0A846W058-F1
#
_cell.length_a   1.000
_cell.length_b   1.000
_cell.length_c   1.000
_cell.angle_alpha   90.00
_cell.angle_beta   90.00
_cell.angle_gamma   90.00
#
_symmetry.space_group_name_H-M   'P 1'
#
loop_
_entity.id
_entity.type
_entity.pdbx_description
1 polymer ?
#
loop_
_entity_poly.entity_id
_entity_poly.type
_entity_poly.pdbx_seq_one_letter_code
_entity_poly.pdbx_strand_id
1 'polypeptide(L)'
;MSVQAGVVPPHDHVVSIYDGLDELARNVSDFLGQGLDTDGAAVVIATPAHREAIATRLNEHGLDLAALTAAGRYRALDAAQTLASFTIDGALDRARFAEVIGEVIAVASAGGRSVRAFGEMVALLWADGDPAAAIELEAMWNELAQSHRFLLYCAYPRDILAGADDLMRLQQVCAHHSEILAPESYTAAQPELGPSADPDSDFRTYLPVPSAVSAARRFVTGRLGEWQHGPAVIDDAALVVSELAANAVAHAHTAFRIRLSQTEGTVKIEAEDLSPRRPVMGTDRGSAVGGRGLILIAALGSRWGIEPDPAGHAKNVWCEIPSPDLREGI
;
A
#
# COMPACT_ATOMS: atom_id res chain seq x y z
N MET A 1 5.28 14.77 -31.10
CA MET A 1 5.55 15.71 -29.99
C MET A 1 5.26 14.97 -28.71
N SER A 2 6.24 14.94 -27.82
CA SER A 2 6.33 14.09 -26.63
C SER A 2 5.21 14.38 -25.64
N VAL A 3 4.43 13.37 -25.27
CA VAL A 3 3.65 13.38 -24.04
C VAL A 3 4.63 13.13 -22.90
N GLN A 4 4.73 14.06 -21.95
CA GLN A 4 5.50 13.86 -20.73
C GLN A 4 4.82 12.75 -19.91
N ALA A 5 5.53 11.64 -19.72
CA ALA A 5 5.19 10.63 -18.74
C ALA A 5 5.13 11.30 -17.36
N GLY A 6 4.00 11.17 -16.68
CA GLY A 6 3.91 11.49 -15.26
C GLY A 6 5.00 10.72 -14.52
N VAL A 7 5.73 11.41 -13.66
CA VAL A 7 6.81 10.85 -12.86
C VAL A 7 6.25 9.68 -12.05
N VAL A 8 6.59 8.46 -12.45
CA VAL A 8 6.48 7.27 -11.60
C VAL A 8 7.43 7.52 -10.42
N PRO A 9 6.98 7.41 -9.16
CA PRO A 9 7.88 7.56 -8.02
C PRO A 9 9.06 6.60 -8.18
N PRO A 10 10.32 7.03 -7.93
CA PRO A 10 11.51 6.24 -8.25
C PRO A 10 11.68 4.96 -7.40
N HIS A 11 10.83 4.75 -6.39
CA HIS A 11 10.86 3.63 -5.46
C HIS A 11 9.46 3.31 -4.92
N ASP A 12 9.23 2.03 -4.60
CA ASP A 12 8.03 1.59 -3.90
C ASP A 12 8.28 1.61 -2.39
N HIS A 13 7.53 2.46 -1.69
CA HIS A 13 7.53 2.59 -0.24
C HIS A 13 6.15 2.20 0.28
N VAL A 14 6.05 1.01 0.85
CA VAL A 14 4.82 0.39 1.33
C VAL A 14 4.68 0.63 2.83
N VAL A 15 3.51 1.03 3.30
CA VAL A 15 3.16 0.98 4.72
C VAL A 15 2.06 -0.06 4.95
N SER A 16 2.24 -0.87 5.98
CA SER A 16 1.23 -1.83 6.45
C SER A 16 0.87 -1.55 7.90
N ILE A 17 -0.43 -1.49 8.17
CA ILE A 17 -0.92 -1.55 9.55
C ILE A 17 -1.22 -3.01 9.86
N TYR A 18 -0.82 -3.51 11.03
CA TYR A 18 -0.98 -4.93 11.39
C TYR A 18 -1.66 -5.12 12.74
N ASP A 19 -2.42 -6.21 12.88
CA ASP A 19 -3.18 -6.56 14.08
C ASP A 19 -2.34 -7.23 15.16
N GLY A 20 -1.30 -7.96 14.76
CA GLY A 20 -0.45 -8.71 15.65
C GLY A 20 0.82 -9.25 14.98
N LEU A 21 1.67 -9.87 15.78
CA LEU A 21 2.99 -10.35 15.36
C LEU A 21 2.92 -11.36 14.21
N ASP A 22 1.97 -12.28 14.25
CA ASP A 22 1.86 -13.32 13.22
C ASP A 22 1.56 -12.73 11.83
N GLU A 23 0.69 -11.71 11.78
CA GLU A 23 0.39 -10.98 10.55
C GLU A 23 1.61 -10.19 10.06
N LEU A 24 2.25 -9.44 10.95
CA LEU A 24 3.47 -8.71 10.63
C LEU A 24 4.54 -9.64 10.05
N ALA A 25 4.83 -10.72 10.76
CA ALA A 25 5.88 -11.66 10.37
C ALA A 25 5.56 -12.34 9.04
N ARG A 26 4.29 -12.70 8.78
CA ARG A 26 3.86 -13.25 7.48
C ARG A 26 4.07 -12.24 6.36
N ASN A 27 3.47 -11.05 6.46
CA ASN A 27 3.50 -10.07 5.38
C ASN A 27 4.92 -9.60 5.06
N VAL A 28 5.74 -9.39 6.09
CA VAL A 28 7.16 -9.03 5.91
C VAL A 28 7.96 -10.18 5.30
N SER A 29 7.75 -11.42 5.75
CA SER A 29 8.47 -12.57 5.18
C SER A 29 8.10 -12.80 3.71
N ASP A 30 6.83 -12.66 3.34
CA ASP A 30 6.39 -12.77 1.94
C ASP A 30 7.00 -11.65 1.08
N PHE A 31 7.00 -10.42 1.60
CA PHE A 31 7.64 -9.28 0.93
C PHE A 31 9.14 -9.51 0.72
N LEU A 32 9.87 -9.95 1.74
CA LEU A 32 11.33 -10.17 1.65
C LEU A 32 11.67 -11.40 0.80
N GLY A 33 10.90 -12.48 0.94
CA GLY A 33 11.08 -13.75 0.21
C GLY A 33 11.06 -13.56 -1.29
N GLN A 34 10.10 -12.79 -1.83
CA GLN A 34 10.06 -12.43 -3.26
C GLN A 34 11.35 -11.77 -3.76
N GLY A 35 12.03 -10.99 -2.92
CA GLY A 35 13.32 -10.37 -3.25
C GLY A 35 14.49 -11.35 -3.19
N LEU A 36 14.43 -12.34 -2.31
CA LEU A 36 15.47 -13.35 -2.15
C LEU A 36 15.38 -14.46 -3.20
N ASP A 37 14.19 -14.77 -3.71
CA ASP A 37 13.98 -15.78 -4.77
C ASP A 37 14.54 -15.33 -6.14
N THR A 38 14.77 -14.03 -6.33
CA THR A 38 15.12 -13.40 -7.62
C THR A 38 16.58 -12.91 -7.69
N ASP A 39 17.50 -13.60 -7.01
CA ASP A 39 18.92 -13.19 -6.81
C ASP A 39 19.13 -11.82 -6.14
N GLY A 40 18.06 -11.23 -5.59
CA GLY A 40 18.09 -9.98 -4.84
C GLY A 40 18.60 -10.15 -3.40
N ALA A 41 18.53 -9.05 -2.64
CA ALA A 41 18.94 -9.00 -1.25
C ALA A 41 17.82 -8.43 -0.35
N ALA A 42 17.86 -8.82 0.92
CA ALA A 42 16.92 -8.41 1.95
C ALA A 42 17.63 -7.75 3.13
N VAL A 43 17.10 -6.62 3.59
CA VAL A 43 17.54 -5.93 4.80
C VAL A 43 16.38 -5.88 5.79
N VAL A 44 16.62 -6.26 7.04
CA VAL A 44 15.62 -6.27 8.11
C VAL A 44 16.13 -5.40 9.25
N ILE A 45 15.44 -4.30 9.55
CA ILE A 45 15.74 -3.43 10.69
C ILE A 45 14.54 -3.49 11.62
N ALA A 46 14.61 -4.34 12.64
CA ALA A 46 13.45 -4.68 13.46
C ALA A 46 13.84 -4.97 14.92
N THR A 47 12.87 -4.98 15.81
CA THR A 47 13.08 -5.39 17.22
C THR A 47 13.56 -6.85 17.30
N PRO A 48 14.24 -7.27 18.38
CA PRO A 48 14.72 -8.63 18.52
C PRO A 48 13.63 -9.69 18.32
N ALA A 49 12.45 -9.47 18.91
CA ALA A 49 11.31 -10.38 18.79
C ALA A 49 10.78 -10.49 17.35
N HIS A 50 10.64 -9.36 16.65
CA HIS A 50 10.17 -9.37 15.26
C HIS A 50 11.19 -9.98 14.31
N ARG A 51 12.48 -9.73 14.53
CA ARG A 51 13.56 -10.35 13.74
C ARG A 51 13.54 -11.87 13.84
N GLU A 52 13.34 -12.40 15.05
CA GLU A 52 13.26 -13.84 15.28
C GLU A 52 12.03 -14.45 14.58
N ALA A 53 10.86 -13.80 14.69
CA ALA A 53 9.64 -14.25 14.02
C ALA A 53 9.78 -14.24 12.48
N ILE A 54 10.32 -13.15 11.91
CA ILE A 54 10.56 -13.02 10.46
C ILE A 54 11.58 -14.07 10.00
N ALA A 55 12.70 -14.22 10.71
CA ALA A 55 13.74 -15.19 10.35
C ALA A 55 13.21 -16.63 10.40
N THR A 56 12.39 -16.97 11.39
CA THR A 56 11.77 -18.29 11.51
C THR A 56 10.93 -18.60 10.27
N ARG A 57 10.04 -17.68 9.87
CA ARG A 57 9.16 -17.87 8.71
C ARG A 57 9.92 -17.93 7.38
N LEU A 58 10.95 -17.11 7.19
CA LEU A 58 11.80 -17.19 6.00
C LEU A 58 12.51 -18.56 5.90
N ASN A 59 13.00 -19.10 7.01
CA ASN A 59 13.59 -20.45 7.03
C ASN A 59 12.53 -21.53 6.75
N GLU A 60 11.31 -21.40 7.28
CA GLU A 60 10.19 -22.30 6.98
C GLU A 60 9.81 -22.31 5.49
N HIS A 61 10.03 -21.19 4.79
CA HIS A 61 9.89 -21.08 3.33
C HIS A 61 11.10 -21.65 2.56
N GLY A 62 12.06 -22.30 3.24
CA GLY A 62 13.19 -22.99 2.63
C GLY A 62 14.41 -22.11 2.33
N LEU A 63 14.44 -20.87 2.81
CA LEU A 63 15.58 -19.97 2.63
C LEU A 63 16.65 -20.23 3.68
N ASP A 64 17.88 -20.54 3.25
CA ASP A 64 19.04 -20.63 4.14
C ASP A 64 19.58 -19.22 4.44
N LEU A 65 19.09 -18.61 5.52
CA LEU A 65 19.50 -17.26 5.93
C LEU A 65 20.99 -17.16 6.28
N ALA A 66 21.62 -18.25 6.74
CA ALA A 66 23.05 -18.25 7.05
C ALA A 66 23.88 -18.15 5.77
N ALA A 67 23.54 -18.96 4.75
CA ALA A 67 24.16 -18.87 3.43
C ALA A 67 23.90 -17.52 2.76
N LEU A 68 22.67 -17.00 2.84
CA LEU A 68 22.32 -15.68 2.30
C LEU A 68 23.08 -14.56 3.01
N THR A 69 23.28 -14.64 4.32
CA THR A 69 24.10 -13.68 5.09
C THR A 69 25.56 -13.73 4.65
N ALA A 70 26.13 -14.93 4.53
CA ALA A 70 27.51 -15.11 4.06
C ALA A 70 27.72 -14.59 2.63
N ALA A 71 26.69 -14.66 1.79
CA ALA A 71 26.67 -14.11 0.44
C ALA A 71 26.39 -12.58 0.38
N GLY A 72 26.15 -11.93 1.52
CA GLY A 72 25.77 -10.51 1.58
C GLY A 72 24.36 -10.19 1.07
N ARG A 73 23.51 -11.20 0.95
CA ARG A 73 22.14 -11.11 0.43
C ARG A 73 21.07 -11.00 1.51
N TYR A 74 21.41 -11.25 2.77
CA TYR A 74 20.52 -11.03 3.91
C TYR A 74 21.26 -10.30 5.03
N ARG A 75 20.64 -9.27 5.59
CA ARG A 75 21.18 -8.56 6.76
C ARG A 75 20.06 -8.17 7.72
N ALA A 76 20.20 -8.56 8.98
CA ALA A 76 19.28 -8.20 10.05
C ALA A 76 19.97 -7.31 11.10
N LEU A 77 19.35 -6.19 11.44
CA LEU A 77 19.83 -5.17 12.37
C LEU A 77 18.78 -4.90 13.43
N ASP A 78 19.22 -4.63 14.66
CA ASP A 78 18.33 -4.22 15.74
C ASP A 78 17.83 -2.79 15.51
N ALA A 79 16.51 -2.58 15.54
CA ALA A 79 15.91 -1.29 15.25
C ALA A 79 16.30 -0.19 16.25
N ALA A 80 16.30 -0.48 17.55
CA ALA A 80 16.63 0.52 18.57
C ALA A 80 18.10 0.94 18.48
N GLN A 81 19.00 -0.02 18.31
CA GLN A 81 20.43 0.26 18.12
C GLN A 81 20.70 1.02 16.83
N THR A 82 20.02 0.66 15.74
CA THR A 82 20.18 1.34 14.45
C THR A 82 19.69 2.78 14.54
N LEU A 83 18.51 3.01 15.14
CA LEU A 83 17.95 4.34 15.37
C LEU A 83 18.89 5.20 16.24
N ALA A 84 19.43 4.63 17.32
CA ALA A 84 20.38 5.32 18.20
C ALA A 84 21.67 5.74 17.47
N SER A 85 22.10 5.01 16.45
CA SER A 85 23.36 5.28 15.73
C SER A 85 23.35 6.58 14.92
N PHE A 86 22.16 7.08 14.57
CA PHE A 86 21.97 8.36 13.87
C PHE A 86 21.09 9.34 14.66
N THR A 87 20.88 9.11 15.96
CA THR A 87 20.22 10.05 16.86
C THR A 87 21.27 10.82 17.66
N ILE A 88 21.32 12.14 17.53
CA ILE A 88 22.27 13.02 18.20
C ILE A 88 21.48 14.02 19.05
N ASP A 89 21.80 14.08 20.35
CA ASP A 89 21.15 14.98 21.30
C ASP A 89 19.60 14.90 21.28
N GLY A 90 19.07 13.70 21.02
CA GLY A 90 17.63 13.43 20.96
C GLY A 90 16.95 13.78 19.63
N ALA A 91 17.70 14.20 18.61
CA ALA A 91 17.20 14.49 17.27
C ALA A 91 17.80 13.55 16.21
N LEU A 92 17.05 13.28 15.15
CA LEU A 92 17.53 12.49 14.03
C LEU A 92 18.54 13.30 13.21
N ASP A 93 19.72 12.75 12.98
CA ASP A 93 20.74 13.35 12.12
C ASP A 93 20.67 12.73 10.71
N ARG A 94 20.33 13.58 9.73
CA ARG A 94 20.13 13.18 8.34
C ARG A 94 21.40 12.67 7.66
N ALA A 95 22.54 13.28 7.95
CA ALA A 95 23.82 12.90 7.34
C ALA A 95 24.27 11.54 7.87
N ARG A 96 24.15 11.32 9.18
CA ARG A 96 24.42 10.04 9.85
C ARG A 96 23.49 8.95 9.37
N PHE A 97 22.20 9.22 9.20
CA PHE A 97 21.27 8.26 8.62
C PHE A 97 21.71 7.85 7.21
N ALA A 98 22.04 8.82 6.35
CA ALA A 98 22.48 8.54 4.98
C ALA A 98 23.79 7.75 4.96
N GLU A 99 24.71 7.99 5.89
CA GLU A 99 25.92 7.20 6.07
C GLU A 99 25.60 5.77 6.50
N VAL A 100 24.88 5.59 7.61
CA VAL A 100 24.61 4.29 8.23
C VAL A 100 23.70 3.43 7.36
N ILE A 101 22.52 3.95 6.99
CA ILE A 101 21.54 3.19 6.20
C ILE A 101 22.00 3.10 4.74
N GLY A 102 22.60 4.16 4.20
CA GLY A 102 23.16 4.13 2.85
C GLY A 102 24.22 3.04 2.69
N GLU A 103 25.14 2.88 3.65
CA GLU A 103 26.11 1.79 3.63
C GLU A 103 25.43 0.41 3.65
N VAL A 104 24.41 0.22 4.51
CA VAL A 104 23.66 -1.04 4.60
C VAL A 104 23.01 -1.39 3.25
N ILE A 105 22.36 -0.42 2.61
CA ILE A 105 21.72 -0.62 1.30
C ILE A 105 22.75 -0.79 0.18
N ALA A 106 23.86 -0.06 0.21
CA ALA A 106 24.95 -0.18 -0.77
C ALA A 106 25.59 -1.58 -0.75
N VAL A 107 25.82 -2.14 0.44
CA VAL A 107 26.32 -3.51 0.60
C VAL A 107 25.31 -4.53 0.07
N ALA A 108 24.03 -4.39 0.41
CA ALA A 108 22.98 -5.31 -0.05
C ALA A 108 22.78 -5.26 -1.57
N SER A 109 22.91 -4.07 -2.18
CA SER A 109 22.78 -3.86 -3.63
C SER A 109 24.05 -4.18 -4.42
N ALA A 110 25.13 -4.64 -3.76
CA ALA A 110 26.38 -4.98 -4.43
C ALA A 110 26.15 -5.94 -5.61
N GLY A 111 26.81 -5.68 -6.75
CA GLY A 111 26.60 -6.43 -7.98
C GLY A 111 25.31 -6.08 -8.74
N GLY A 112 24.61 -5.00 -8.38
CA GLY A 112 23.40 -4.53 -9.06
C GLY A 112 22.12 -5.23 -8.62
N ARG A 113 22.12 -5.87 -7.44
CA ARG A 113 20.98 -6.60 -6.90
C ARG A 113 19.83 -5.66 -6.54
N SER A 114 18.60 -6.11 -6.77
CA SER A 114 17.43 -5.46 -6.18
C SER A 114 17.41 -5.68 -4.68
N VAL A 115 17.14 -4.61 -3.91
CA VAL A 115 17.05 -4.68 -2.45
C VAL A 115 15.61 -4.49 -2.00
N ARG A 116 15.17 -5.35 -1.07
CA ARG A 116 13.94 -5.18 -0.31
C ARG A 116 14.28 -4.96 1.16
N ALA A 117 13.83 -3.85 1.73
CA ALA A 117 14.14 -3.46 3.10
C ALA A 117 12.87 -3.41 3.95
N PHE A 118 12.94 -3.93 5.17
CA PHE A 118 11.93 -3.75 6.21
C PHE A 118 12.48 -2.85 7.31
N GLY A 119 11.73 -1.83 7.71
CA GLY A 119 12.11 -0.89 8.77
C GLY A 119 11.03 -0.71 9.83
N GLU A 120 11.36 -1.03 11.08
CA GLU A 120 10.48 -0.88 12.25
C GLU A 120 10.83 0.36 13.11
N MET A 121 11.93 1.06 12.82
CA MET A 121 12.39 2.21 13.62
C MET A 121 11.33 3.31 13.75
N VAL A 122 10.50 3.48 12.71
CA VAL A 122 9.45 4.49 12.70
C VAL A 122 8.35 4.16 13.72
N ALA A 123 8.01 2.89 13.88
CA ALA A 123 7.05 2.44 14.90
C ALA A 123 7.60 2.63 16.33
N LEU A 124 8.91 2.52 16.53
CA LEU A 124 9.55 2.80 17.83
C LEU A 124 9.43 4.28 18.21
N LEU A 125 9.75 5.20 17.29
CA LEU A 125 9.61 6.64 17.50
C LEU A 125 8.16 7.02 17.83
N TRP A 126 7.21 6.38 17.16
CA TRP A 126 5.80 6.57 17.44
C TRP A 126 5.41 6.08 18.83
N ALA A 127 5.85 4.87 19.22
CA ALA A 127 5.57 4.29 20.54
C ALA A 127 6.19 5.12 21.68
N ASP A 128 7.33 5.77 21.43
CA ASP A 128 7.99 6.69 22.36
C ASP A 128 7.33 8.08 22.42
N GLY A 129 6.25 8.30 21.66
CA GLY A 129 5.46 9.53 21.69
C GLY A 129 6.03 10.66 20.83
N ASP A 130 6.92 10.35 19.87
CA ASP A 130 7.48 11.30 18.91
C ASP A 130 7.06 10.99 17.45
N PRO A 131 5.78 11.23 17.10
CA PRO A 131 5.30 11.05 15.74
C PRO A 131 5.93 12.05 14.75
N ALA A 132 6.51 13.16 15.23
CA ALA A 132 7.19 14.12 14.36
C ALA A 132 8.52 13.56 13.85
N ALA A 133 9.33 12.97 14.74
CA ALA A 133 10.54 12.25 14.36
C ALA A 133 10.22 11.04 13.47
N ALA A 134 9.11 10.35 13.73
CA ALA A 134 8.64 9.26 12.86
C ALA A 134 8.42 9.75 11.41
N ILE A 135 7.67 10.83 11.23
CA ILE A 135 7.44 11.44 9.90
C ILE A 135 8.75 11.94 9.27
N GLU A 136 9.65 12.53 10.06
CA GLU A 136 10.96 12.93 9.58
C GLU A 136 11.76 11.73 9.04
N LEU A 137 11.74 10.59 9.74
CA LEU A 137 12.40 9.38 9.30
C LEU A 137 11.81 8.82 7.99
N GLU A 138 10.49 8.92 7.79
CA GLU A 138 9.86 8.56 6.51
C GLU A 138 10.32 9.45 5.35
N ALA A 139 10.53 10.75 5.60
CA ALA A 139 11.09 11.66 4.62
C ALA A 139 12.55 11.29 4.29
N MET A 140 13.35 10.95 5.29
CA MET A 140 14.75 10.54 5.12
C MET A 140 14.88 9.24 4.31
N TRP A 141 14.00 8.26 4.54
CA TRP A 141 13.92 7.05 3.70
C TRP A 141 13.63 7.36 2.24
N ASN A 142 12.65 8.25 1.99
CA ASN A 142 12.30 8.67 0.64
C ASN A 142 13.44 9.44 -0.05
N GLU A 143 14.20 10.26 0.67
CA GLU A 143 15.40 10.93 0.15
C GLU A 143 16.48 9.91 -0.21
N LEU A 144 16.73 8.91 0.66
CA LEU A 144 17.71 7.87 0.38
C LEU A 144 17.33 7.05 -0.86
N ALA A 145 16.04 6.73 -1.01
CA ALA A 145 15.54 5.96 -2.14
C ALA A 145 15.64 6.68 -3.50
N GLN A 146 15.88 8.00 -3.52
CA GLN A 146 16.22 8.74 -4.74
C GLN A 146 17.66 8.46 -5.21
N SER A 147 18.56 8.11 -4.28
CA SER A 147 19.99 7.85 -4.56
C SER A 147 20.31 6.36 -4.63
N HIS A 148 19.51 5.51 -3.97
CA HIS A 148 19.66 4.06 -3.94
C HIS A 148 18.34 3.41 -4.36
N ARG A 149 18.38 2.45 -5.27
CA ARG A 149 17.16 1.77 -5.72
C ARG A 149 16.85 0.57 -4.81
N PHE A 150 15.83 0.70 -3.99
CA PHE A 150 15.29 -0.37 -3.14
C PHE A 150 13.78 -0.23 -2.97
N LEU A 151 13.14 -1.31 -2.55
CA LEU A 151 11.74 -1.29 -2.10
C LEU A 151 11.73 -1.29 -0.58
N LEU A 152 10.91 -0.43 0.03
CA LEU A 152 10.83 -0.28 1.47
C LEU A 152 9.45 -0.71 1.96
N TYR A 153 9.44 -1.47 3.05
CA TYR A 153 8.24 -1.87 3.78
C TYR A 153 8.33 -1.33 5.21
N CYS A 154 7.44 -0.42 5.55
CA CYS A 154 7.23 0.10 6.89
C CYS A 154 5.99 -0.56 7.49
N ALA A 155 5.99 -0.78 8.80
CA ALA A 155 4.85 -1.37 9.48
C ALA A 155 4.55 -0.70 10.82
N TYR A 156 3.27 -0.56 11.12
CA TYR A 156 2.80 0.03 12.37
C TYR A 156 1.73 -0.86 13.02
N PRO A 157 1.75 -1.04 14.35
CA PRO A 157 0.70 -1.79 15.03
C PRO A 157 -0.62 -1.04 14.95
N ARG A 158 -1.74 -1.75 14.78
CA ARG A 158 -3.09 -1.15 14.68
C ARG A 158 -3.44 -0.22 15.83
N ASP A 159 -2.84 -0.40 16.99
CA ASP A 159 -3.05 0.44 18.17
C ASP A 159 -2.70 1.92 17.90
N ILE A 160 -1.91 2.22 16.85
CA ILE A 160 -1.71 3.59 16.38
C ILE A 160 -2.97 4.24 15.80
N LEU A 161 -4.08 3.51 15.62
CA LEU A 161 -5.34 4.02 15.08
C LEU A 161 -6.40 4.31 16.17
N ALA A 162 -6.04 4.19 17.45
CA ALA A 162 -7.01 4.19 18.54
C ALA A 162 -7.49 5.60 18.99
N GLY A 163 -6.71 6.65 18.73
CA GLY A 163 -6.97 8.02 19.16
C GLY A 163 -7.55 8.94 18.08
N ALA A 164 -8.22 10.02 18.50
CA ALA A 164 -8.85 10.99 17.60
C ALA A 164 -7.85 11.81 16.77
N ASP A 165 -6.66 12.09 17.31
CA ASP A 165 -5.58 12.81 16.61
C ASP A 165 -4.78 11.88 15.67
N ASP A 166 -4.96 10.57 15.80
CA ASP A 166 -4.12 9.60 15.13
C ASP A 166 -4.44 9.47 13.64
N LEU A 167 -5.68 9.73 13.23
CA LEU A 167 -6.05 9.76 11.81
C LEU A 167 -5.28 10.85 11.05
N MET A 168 -5.08 12.03 11.64
CA MET A 168 -4.35 13.13 11.01
C MET A 168 -2.85 12.80 10.88
N ARG A 169 -2.26 12.19 11.90
CA ARG A 169 -0.84 11.78 11.85
C ARG A 169 -0.63 10.58 10.92
N LEU A 170 -1.56 9.63 10.91
CA LEU A 170 -1.59 8.53 9.95
C LEU A 170 -1.66 9.06 8.52
N GLN A 171 -2.47 10.09 8.25
CA GLN A 171 -2.49 10.73 6.93
C GLN A 171 -1.11 11.29 6.53
N GLN A 172 -0.37 11.87 7.47
CA GLN A 172 0.98 12.37 7.21
C GLN A 172 1.95 11.22 6.90
N VAL A 173 1.95 10.15 7.72
CA VAL A 173 2.74 8.94 7.45
C VAL A 173 2.37 8.35 6.08
N CYS A 174 1.10 8.09 5.83
CA CYS A 174 0.62 7.51 4.58
C CYS A 174 0.88 8.41 3.36
N ALA A 175 1.10 9.72 3.52
CA ALA A 175 1.48 10.62 2.42
C ALA A 175 2.93 10.40 1.94
N HIS A 176 3.77 9.80 2.77
CA HIS A 176 5.15 9.43 2.44
C HIS A 176 5.27 8.06 1.73
N HIS A 177 4.15 7.36 1.53
CA HIS A 177 4.13 5.99 1.01
C HIS A 177 3.39 5.92 -0.34
N SER A 178 3.90 5.07 -1.23
CA SER A 178 3.31 4.80 -2.54
C SER A 178 2.21 3.75 -2.47
N GLU A 179 2.20 2.93 -1.42
CA GLU A 179 1.23 1.85 -1.22
C GLU A 179 0.87 1.72 0.26
N ILE A 180 -0.40 1.48 0.56
CA ILE A 180 -0.95 1.44 1.91
C ILE A 180 -1.79 0.17 2.05
N LEU A 181 -1.40 -0.69 2.98
CA LEU A 181 -2.08 -1.94 3.28
C LEU A 181 -2.82 -1.82 4.62
N ALA A 182 -4.12 -2.08 4.58
CA ALA A 182 -4.97 -2.14 5.77
C ALA A 182 -4.72 -3.44 6.57
N PRO A 183 -4.99 -3.45 7.89
CA PRO A 183 -4.82 -4.64 8.72
C PRO A 183 -5.84 -5.72 8.35
N GLU A 184 -5.50 -6.98 8.61
CA GLU A 184 -6.35 -8.13 8.29
C GLU A 184 -7.75 -8.07 8.90
N SER A 185 -7.88 -7.55 10.10
CA SER A 185 -9.16 -7.35 10.79
C SER A 185 -10.12 -6.50 9.97
N TYR A 186 -9.62 -5.54 9.19
CA TYR A 186 -10.44 -4.72 8.30
C TYR A 186 -10.89 -5.51 7.07
N THR A 187 -10.02 -6.39 6.56
CA THR A 187 -10.39 -7.32 5.49
C THR A 187 -11.40 -8.37 5.97
N ALA A 188 -11.24 -8.88 7.19
CA ALA A 188 -12.11 -9.88 7.80
C ALA A 188 -13.49 -9.32 8.21
N ALA A 189 -13.56 -8.02 8.55
CA ALA A 189 -14.81 -7.33 8.89
C ALA A 189 -15.77 -7.16 7.71
N GLN A 190 -15.35 -7.48 6.49
CA GLN A 190 -16.19 -7.51 5.29
C GLN A 190 -16.24 -8.94 4.69
N PRO A 191 -16.82 -9.94 5.41
CA PRO A 191 -16.66 -11.36 5.11
C PRO A 191 -17.54 -11.89 3.95
N GLU A 192 -18.58 -11.16 3.54
CA GLU A 192 -19.50 -11.62 2.47
C GLU A 192 -18.81 -11.76 1.10
N LEU A 193 -17.59 -11.23 0.96
CA LEU A 193 -16.81 -11.22 -0.27
C LEU A 193 -15.33 -11.50 0.04
N GLY A 194 -15.06 -12.61 0.75
CA GLY A 194 -13.72 -13.12 1.06
C GLY A 194 -12.83 -13.33 -0.18
N PRO A 195 -11.57 -13.81 -0.03
CA PRO A 195 -10.67 -14.06 -1.16
C PRO A 195 -11.41 -14.77 -2.29
N SER A 196 -11.55 -14.10 -3.43
CA SER A 196 -12.14 -14.74 -4.60
C SER A 196 -11.08 -15.70 -5.14
N ALA A 197 -11.41 -16.98 -5.22
CA ALA A 197 -10.58 -17.95 -5.95
C ALA A 197 -10.68 -17.76 -7.47
N ASP A 198 -11.47 -16.78 -7.91
CA ASP A 198 -11.65 -16.39 -9.30
C ASP A 198 -10.38 -15.69 -9.82
N PRO A 199 -9.67 -16.28 -10.80
CA PRO A 199 -8.49 -15.64 -11.40
C PRO A 199 -8.83 -14.32 -12.11
N ASP A 200 -10.10 -14.10 -12.44
CA ASP A 200 -10.61 -12.90 -13.09
C ASP A 200 -11.09 -11.83 -12.09
N SER A 201 -10.77 -11.99 -10.80
CA SER A 201 -11.14 -11.06 -9.74
C SER A 201 -10.00 -10.87 -8.74
N ASP A 202 -9.79 -9.62 -8.32
CA ASP A 202 -8.86 -9.30 -7.24
C ASP A 202 -9.39 -8.13 -6.41
N PHE A 203 -8.95 -8.02 -5.15
CA PHE A 203 -9.32 -6.90 -4.30
C PHE A 203 -8.22 -6.49 -3.34
N ARG A 204 -8.33 -5.25 -2.86
CA ARG A 204 -7.52 -4.73 -1.76
C ARG A 204 -8.34 -3.85 -0.83
N THR A 205 -8.01 -3.92 0.45
CA THR A 205 -8.61 -3.09 1.50
C THR A 205 -7.67 -1.93 1.83
N TYR A 206 -8.22 -0.73 1.95
CA TYR A 206 -7.49 0.51 2.20
C TYR A 206 -8.02 1.24 3.43
N LEU A 207 -7.14 2.01 4.07
CA LEU A 207 -7.50 2.95 5.13
C LEU A 207 -8.12 4.22 4.52
N PRO A 208 -9.00 4.94 5.23
CA PRO A 208 -9.64 6.17 4.74
C PRO A 208 -8.69 7.38 4.79
N VAL A 209 -7.57 7.29 4.07
CA VAL A 209 -6.57 8.35 3.96
C VAL A 209 -6.46 8.84 2.51
N PRO A 210 -6.17 10.14 2.25
CA PRO A 210 -6.14 10.67 0.89
C PRO A 210 -5.19 9.94 -0.06
N SER A 211 -4.03 9.46 0.42
CA SER A 211 -3.07 8.70 -0.38
C SER A 211 -3.57 7.31 -0.79
N ALA A 212 -4.64 6.79 -0.18
CA ALA A 212 -5.30 5.56 -0.62
C ALA A 212 -5.90 5.69 -2.02
N VAL A 213 -6.24 6.91 -2.47
CA VAL A 213 -6.76 7.14 -3.84
C VAL A 213 -5.72 6.81 -4.89
N SER A 214 -4.48 7.27 -4.71
CA SER A 214 -3.36 6.93 -5.62
C SER A 214 -3.00 5.45 -5.53
N ALA A 215 -3.02 4.86 -4.34
CA ALA A 215 -2.73 3.44 -4.15
C ALA A 215 -3.78 2.55 -4.85
N ALA A 216 -5.07 2.86 -4.66
CA ALA A 216 -6.18 2.18 -5.33
C ALA A 216 -6.08 2.28 -6.86
N ARG A 217 -5.74 3.47 -7.38
CA ARG A 217 -5.50 3.66 -8.81
C ARG A 217 -4.37 2.77 -9.32
N ARG A 218 -3.22 2.78 -8.65
CA ARG A 218 -2.06 1.95 -9.02
C ARG A 218 -2.41 0.46 -9.03
N PHE A 219 -3.14 -0.01 -8.02
CA PHE A 219 -3.63 -1.38 -7.94
C PHE A 219 -4.47 -1.75 -9.17
N VAL A 220 -5.51 -0.96 -9.48
CA VAL A 220 -6.41 -1.24 -10.61
C VAL A 220 -5.66 -1.19 -11.94
N THR A 221 -4.85 -0.15 -12.19
CA THR A 221 -4.10 -0.03 -13.45
C THR A 221 -3.06 -1.13 -13.62
N GLY A 222 -2.42 -1.56 -12.52
CA GLY A 222 -1.44 -2.64 -12.53
C GLY A 222 -2.08 -3.97 -12.88
N ARG A 223 -3.18 -4.33 -12.22
CA ARG A 223 -3.92 -5.57 -12.50
C ARG A 223 -4.50 -5.62 -13.90
N LEU A 224 -5.06 -4.51 -14.41
CA LEU A 224 -5.53 -4.46 -15.79
C LEU A 224 -4.39 -4.62 -16.81
N GLY A 225 -3.19 -4.11 -16.50
CA GLY A 225 -2.00 -4.36 -17.32
C GLY A 225 -1.56 -5.83 -17.31
N GLU A 226 -1.63 -6.49 -16.16
CA GLU A 226 -1.34 -7.94 -16.03
C GLU A 226 -2.37 -8.79 -16.79
N TRP A 227 -3.64 -8.38 -16.76
CA TRP A 227 -4.72 -8.96 -17.56
C TRP A 227 -4.71 -8.50 -19.04
N GLN A 228 -3.68 -7.75 -19.45
CA GLN A 228 -3.42 -7.36 -20.85
C GLN A 228 -4.51 -6.47 -21.50
N HIS A 229 -5.20 -5.63 -20.72
CA HIS A 229 -6.16 -4.66 -21.25
C HIS A 229 -5.48 -3.53 -22.02
N GLY A 230 -6.20 -2.96 -23.00
CA GLY A 230 -5.74 -1.83 -23.78
C GLY A 230 -5.64 -0.51 -22.98
N PRO A 231 -4.79 0.45 -23.38
CA PRO A 231 -4.59 1.71 -22.66
C PRO A 231 -5.86 2.50 -22.39
N ALA A 232 -6.84 2.49 -23.31
CA ALA A 232 -8.09 3.21 -23.13
C ALA A 232 -8.90 2.69 -21.93
N VAL A 233 -9.00 1.37 -21.77
CA VAL A 233 -9.71 0.74 -20.64
C VAL A 233 -8.98 1.06 -19.33
N ILE A 234 -7.64 1.04 -19.34
CA ILE A 234 -6.81 1.36 -18.17
C ILE A 234 -7.00 2.82 -17.76
N ASP A 235 -7.03 3.76 -18.70
CA ASP A 235 -7.23 5.19 -18.43
C ASP A 235 -8.62 5.46 -17.85
N ASP A 236 -9.67 4.87 -18.43
CA ASP A 236 -11.04 5.00 -17.92
C ASP A 236 -11.18 4.39 -16.52
N ALA A 237 -10.60 3.20 -16.30
CA ALA A 237 -10.58 2.54 -15.00
C ALA A 237 -9.84 3.37 -13.94
N ALA A 238 -8.73 4.01 -14.31
CA ALA A 238 -7.95 4.86 -13.43
C ALA A 238 -8.76 6.07 -12.93
N LEU A 239 -9.62 6.65 -13.78
CA LEU A 239 -10.51 7.73 -13.39
C LEU A 239 -11.64 7.23 -12.47
N VAL A 240 -12.31 6.14 -12.85
CA VAL A 240 -13.41 5.56 -12.07
C VAL A 240 -12.97 5.19 -10.66
N VAL A 241 -11.86 4.47 -10.51
CA VAL A 241 -11.36 4.09 -9.17
C VAL A 241 -10.93 5.30 -8.35
N SER A 242 -10.39 6.36 -8.98
CA SER A 242 -10.00 7.57 -8.26
C SER A 242 -11.21 8.26 -7.64
N GLU A 243 -12.32 8.36 -8.38
CA GLU A 243 -13.56 8.97 -7.87
C GLU A 243 -14.25 8.10 -6.81
N LEU A 244 -14.27 6.77 -7.01
CA LEU A 244 -14.82 5.84 -6.02
C LEU A 244 -14.03 5.89 -4.70
N ALA A 245 -12.70 5.81 -4.76
CA ALA A 245 -11.84 5.90 -3.59
C ALA A 245 -11.92 7.28 -2.92
N ALA A 246 -11.96 8.37 -3.68
CA ALA A 246 -12.11 9.72 -3.13
C ALA A 246 -13.43 9.88 -2.36
N ASN A 247 -14.53 9.33 -2.89
CA ASN A 247 -15.82 9.32 -2.20
C ASN A 247 -15.78 8.52 -0.90
N ALA A 248 -15.17 7.33 -0.91
CA ALA A 248 -15.00 6.52 0.30
C ALA A 248 -14.18 7.28 1.37
N VAL A 249 -13.04 7.85 1.00
CA VAL A 249 -12.18 8.63 1.91
C VAL A 249 -12.92 9.86 2.47
N ALA A 250 -13.63 10.61 1.63
CA ALA A 250 -14.28 11.86 2.01
C ALA A 250 -15.57 11.68 2.83
N HIS A 251 -16.27 10.56 2.69
CA HIS A 251 -17.64 10.41 3.20
C HIS A 251 -17.87 9.19 4.08
N ALA A 252 -17.07 8.13 3.93
CA ALA A 252 -17.23 6.92 4.75
C ALA A 252 -16.50 7.03 6.08
N HIS A 253 -15.26 7.56 6.06
CA HIS A 253 -14.36 7.58 7.21
C HIS A 253 -14.14 6.20 7.87
N THR A 254 -14.32 5.15 7.08
CA THR A 254 -14.08 3.76 7.45
C THR A 254 -13.11 3.16 6.44
N ALA A 255 -12.50 2.03 6.78
CA ALA A 255 -11.78 1.25 5.79
C ALA A 255 -12.71 0.92 4.61
N PHE A 256 -12.14 0.91 3.41
CA PHE A 256 -12.88 0.62 2.20
C PHE A 256 -12.12 -0.39 1.34
N ARG A 257 -12.84 -1.23 0.63
CA ARG A 257 -12.30 -2.24 -0.27
C ARG A 257 -12.54 -1.84 -1.70
N ILE A 258 -11.49 -1.92 -2.51
CA ILE A 258 -11.61 -1.86 -3.97
C ILE A 258 -11.53 -3.27 -4.51
N ARG A 259 -12.56 -3.71 -5.23
CA ARG A 259 -12.56 -4.95 -5.99
C ARG A 259 -12.58 -4.64 -7.47
N LEU A 260 -11.78 -5.40 -8.21
CA LEU A 260 -11.69 -5.37 -9.65
C LEU A 260 -12.05 -6.77 -10.14
N SER A 261 -13.01 -6.88 -11.06
CA SER A 261 -13.27 -8.13 -11.76
C SER A 261 -13.41 -7.89 -13.26
N GLN A 262 -13.07 -8.90 -14.05
CA GLN A 262 -13.28 -8.90 -15.49
C GLN A 262 -14.30 -9.97 -15.88
N THR A 263 -15.19 -9.60 -16.80
CA THR A 263 -16.09 -10.54 -17.47
C THR A 263 -16.01 -10.30 -18.96
N GLU A 264 -16.57 -11.19 -19.77
CA GLU A 264 -16.58 -11.04 -21.22
C GLU A 264 -17.13 -9.65 -21.65
N GLY A 265 -16.25 -8.81 -22.18
CA GLY A 265 -16.58 -7.48 -22.67
C GLY A 265 -16.63 -6.34 -21.64
N THR A 266 -16.39 -6.58 -20.35
CA THR A 266 -16.42 -5.52 -19.31
C THR A 266 -15.42 -5.72 -18.17
N VAL A 267 -15.03 -4.61 -17.57
CA VAL A 267 -14.30 -4.54 -16.29
C VAL A 267 -15.23 -3.92 -15.26
N LYS A 268 -15.46 -4.61 -14.13
CA LYS A 268 -16.23 -4.08 -13.01
C LYS A 268 -15.28 -3.60 -11.90
N ILE A 269 -15.48 -2.36 -11.47
CA ILE A 269 -14.77 -1.76 -10.34
C ILE A 269 -15.79 -1.48 -9.24
N GLU A 270 -15.50 -1.95 -8.04
CA GLU A 270 -16.37 -1.86 -6.88
C GLU A 270 -15.64 -1.21 -5.72
N ALA A 271 -16.33 -0.33 -5.00
CA ALA A 271 -15.85 0.29 -3.78
C ALA A 271 -16.86 0.05 -2.65
N GLU A 272 -16.43 -0.73 -1.66
CA GLU A 272 -17.23 -1.12 -0.51
C GLU A 272 -16.72 -0.45 0.76
N ASP A 273 -17.58 0.22 1.50
CA ASP A 273 -17.24 0.86 2.78
C ASP A 273 -18.29 0.57 3.86
N LEU A 274 -17.90 0.68 5.13
CA LEU A 274 -18.77 0.42 6.28
C LEU A 274 -19.63 1.64 6.69
N SER A 275 -20.06 2.45 5.72
CA SER A 275 -20.93 3.60 5.95
C SER A 275 -22.24 3.48 5.15
N PRO A 276 -23.41 3.58 5.80
CA PRO A 276 -24.70 3.54 5.12
C PRO A 276 -25.00 4.82 4.32
N ARG A 277 -24.16 5.86 4.43
CA ARG A 277 -24.37 7.14 3.73
C ARG A 277 -24.24 6.95 2.24
N ARG A 278 -25.33 7.16 1.50
CA ARG A 278 -25.32 7.13 0.04
C ARG A 278 -24.49 8.29 -0.53
N PRO A 279 -23.70 8.05 -1.59
CA PRO A 279 -23.08 9.13 -2.36
C PRO A 279 -24.17 10.09 -2.87
N VAL A 280 -23.96 11.39 -2.70
CA VAL A 280 -24.88 12.41 -3.20
C VAL A 280 -24.40 12.87 -4.58
N MET A 281 -25.26 12.74 -5.59
CA MET A 281 -25.03 13.35 -6.91
C MET A 281 -24.97 14.88 -6.73
N GLY A 282 -23.84 15.50 -7.05
CA GLY A 282 -23.76 16.96 -7.08
C GLY A 282 -24.62 17.48 -8.23
N THR A 283 -25.60 18.33 -7.93
CA THR A 283 -26.49 18.93 -8.93
C THR A 283 -25.99 20.29 -9.44
N ASP A 284 -24.87 20.80 -8.93
CA ASP A 284 -24.55 22.22 -9.09
C ASP A 284 -23.33 22.49 -9.98
N ARG A 285 -23.53 23.35 -11.00
CA ARG A 285 -22.47 23.84 -11.90
C ARG A 285 -21.55 24.88 -11.21
N GLY A 286 -21.74 25.15 -9.93
CA GLY A 286 -21.13 26.30 -9.23
C GLY A 286 -20.28 26.03 -7.98
N SER A 287 -20.26 24.83 -7.38
CA SER A 287 -19.37 24.56 -6.24
C SER A 287 -18.09 23.86 -6.68
N ALA A 288 -16.95 24.46 -6.36
CA ALA A 288 -15.66 23.84 -6.59
C ALA A 288 -15.50 22.66 -5.62
N VAL A 289 -15.12 21.49 -6.16
CA VAL A 289 -14.57 20.30 -5.45
C VAL A 289 -15.53 19.18 -5.01
N GLY A 290 -16.87 19.33 -5.03
CA GLY A 290 -17.77 18.24 -4.57
C GLY A 290 -18.84 17.82 -5.60
N GLY A 291 -18.89 16.53 -5.97
CA GLY A 291 -20.06 15.93 -6.64
C GLY A 291 -19.96 15.68 -8.15
N ARG A 292 -18.80 15.90 -8.78
CA ARG A 292 -18.55 15.52 -10.19
C ARG A 292 -18.19 14.05 -10.37
N GLY A 293 -17.72 13.38 -9.32
CA GLY A 293 -17.20 12.02 -9.42
C GLY A 293 -18.22 11.01 -9.94
N LEU A 294 -19.46 11.08 -9.46
CA LEU A 294 -20.51 10.19 -9.95
C LEU A 294 -20.97 10.54 -11.38
N ILE A 295 -20.82 11.79 -11.82
CA ILE A 295 -21.07 12.18 -13.22
C ILE A 295 -20.01 11.55 -14.12
N LEU A 296 -18.76 11.55 -13.68
CA LEU A 296 -17.66 10.90 -14.40
C LEU A 296 -17.87 9.38 -14.45
N ILE A 297 -18.22 8.75 -13.33
CA ILE A 297 -18.56 7.32 -13.27
C ILE A 297 -19.71 6.99 -14.22
N ALA A 298 -20.77 7.80 -14.22
CA ALA A 298 -21.91 7.62 -15.11
C ALA A 298 -21.59 7.84 -16.60
N ALA A 299 -20.56 8.64 -16.91
CA ALA A 299 -20.16 8.93 -18.29
C ALA A 299 -19.22 7.86 -18.86
N LEU A 300 -18.36 7.27 -18.02
CA LEU A 300 -17.39 6.24 -18.44
C LEU A 300 -17.96 4.82 -18.33
N GLY A 301 -18.88 4.59 -17.39
CA GLY A 301 -19.50 3.28 -17.19
C GLY A 301 -20.62 3.00 -18.18
N SER A 302 -20.70 1.76 -18.67
CA SER A 302 -21.91 1.25 -19.33
C SER A 302 -23.06 1.10 -18.33
N ARG A 303 -22.73 0.70 -17.10
CA ARG A 303 -23.64 0.55 -15.96
C ARG A 303 -22.92 0.95 -14.67
N TRP A 304 -23.66 1.50 -13.72
CA TRP A 304 -23.16 1.77 -12.38
C TRP A 304 -24.31 1.71 -11.38
N GLY A 305 -23.98 1.50 -10.11
CA GLY A 305 -25.00 1.32 -9.08
C GLY A 305 -24.49 1.53 -7.66
N ILE A 306 -25.44 1.52 -6.73
CA ILE A 306 -25.20 1.55 -5.29
C ILE A 306 -26.04 0.43 -4.67
N GLU A 307 -25.37 -0.55 -4.10
CA GLU A 307 -25.97 -1.70 -3.42
C GLU A 307 -25.66 -1.60 -1.92
N PRO A 308 -26.64 -1.30 -1.06
CA PRO A 308 -26.45 -1.41 0.38
C PRO A 308 -26.34 -2.89 0.78
N ASP A 309 -25.58 -3.17 1.84
CA ASP A 309 -25.62 -4.52 2.41
C ASP A 309 -27.02 -4.83 3.01
N PRO A 310 -27.40 -6.12 3.17
CA PRO A 310 -28.69 -6.50 3.74
C PRO A 310 -28.92 -6.01 5.18
N ALA A 311 -27.86 -5.76 5.94
CA ALA A 311 -27.90 -5.28 7.32
C ALA A 311 -28.01 -3.74 7.43
N GLY A 312 -27.84 -3.01 6.32
CA GLY A 312 -27.77 -1.56 6.26
C GLY A 312 -26.52 -0.95 6.90
N HIS A 313 -25.41 -1.68 7.04
CA HIS A 313 -24.19 -1.17 7.69
C HIS A 313 -23.09 -0.77 6.70
N ALA A 314 -23.03 -1.45 5.57
CA ALA A 314 -22.11 -1.17 4.48
C ALA A 314 -22.86 -0.77 3.21
N LYS A 315 -22.10 -0.22 2.26
CA LYS A 315 -22.55 -0.03 0.88
C LYS A 315 -21.44 -0.42 -0.09
N ASN A 316 -21.85 -0.91 -1.25
CA ASN A 316 -21.01 -1.13 -2.41
C ASN A 316 -21.42 -0.15 -3.52
N VAL A 317 -20.48 0.66 -3.99
CA VAL A 317 -20.65 1.54 -5.16
C VAL A 317 -19.82 0.96 -6.29
N TRP A 318 -20.45 0.68 -7.42
CA TRP A 318 -19.79 -0.04 -8.51
C TRP A 318 -20.00 0.60 -9.88
N CYS A 319 -19.08 0.32 -10.80
CA CYS A 319 -19.09 0.77 -12.18
C CYS A 319 -18.58 -0.35 -13.11
N GLU A 320 -19.30 -0.61 -14.20
CA GLU A 320 -18.90 -1.50 -15.29
C GLU A 320 -18.38 -0.66 -16.47
N ILE A 321 -17.13 -0.84 -16.86
CA ILE A 321 -16.49 -0.17 -17.99
C ILE A 321 -16.45 -1.15 -19.17
N PRO A 322 -16.81 -0.73 -20.39
CA PRO A 322 -16.63 -1.55 -21.59
C PRO A 322 -15.16 -1.94 -21.80
N SER A 323 -14.90 -3.22 -22.02
CA SER A 323 -13.59 -3.74 -22.44
C SER A 323 -13.77 -4.62 -23.69
N PRO A 324 -13.86 -4.00 -24.88
CA PRO A 324 -14.09 -4.73 -26.13
C PRO A 324 -12.90 -5.61 -26.58
N ASP A 325 -11.74 -5.48 -25.93
CA ASP A 325 -10.52 -6.21 -26.26
C ASP A 325 -10.45 -7.60 -25.59
N LEU A 326 -11.33 -7.91 -24.64
CA LEU A 326 -11.51 -9.26 -24.11
C LEU A 326 -12.15 -10.14 -25.19
N ARG A 327 -11.33 -10.86 -25.94
CA ARG A 327 -11.78 -11.78 -26.99
C ARG A 327 -12.64 -12.89 -26.38
N GLU A 328 -13.76 -13.19 -27.03
CA GLU A 328 -14.50 -14.46 -26.90
C GLU A 328 -13.49 -15.61 -26.92
N GLY A 329 -13.49 -16.44 -25.87
CA GLY A 329 -12.67 -17.64 -25.82
C GLY A 329 -12.93 -18.50 -27.07
N ILE A 330 -11.86 -18.88 -27.77
CA ILE A 330 -11.90 -19.91 -28.82
C ILE A 330 -11.99 -21.28 -28.15
#